data_AF-A0A9X0CRS8-F1
#
_entry.id   AF-A0A9X0CRS8-F1
#
_cell.length_a   1.000
_cell.length_b   1.000
_cell.length_c   1.000
_cell.angle_alpha   90.00
_cell.angle_beta   90.00
_cell.angle_gamma   90.00
#
_symmetry.space_group_name_H-M   'P 1'
#
loop_
_entity.id
_entity.type
_entity.pdbx_description
1 polymer ?
#
loop_
_entity_poly.entity_id
_entity_poly.type
_entity_poly.pdbx_seq_one_letter_code
_entity_poly.pdbx_strand_id
1 'polypeptide(L)'
;MNCHLSSPTADDTVELVDDEGVGIRYQLGKCGTRRLVIISLVLLLVVGVVIAVAVILITGGKSSSLVGVRTTSETSIPTPTRIIPPGQLTCKTAICYNVSQVISNQLDKNVDPCDDFYSYACGGFFKTHQLSADQGSVTGFRS
;
A
#
# COMPACT_ATOMS: atom_id res chain seq x y z
N MET A 1 22.66 31.80 21.20
CA MET A 1 22.75 31.86 19.74
C MET A 1 24.22 31.85 19.33
N ASN A 2 24.52 31.34 18.14
CA ASN A 2 25.81 31.32 17.42
C ASN A 2 26.58 30.00 17.47
N CYS A 3 26.26 29.10 16.52
CA CYS A 3 27.26 28.23 15.92
C CYS A 3 27.45 28.70 14.47
N HIS A 4 28.67 29.15 14.20
CA HIS A 4 29.13 29.66 12.90
C HIS A 4 29.13 28.51 11.88
N LEU A 5 28.46 28.72 10.74
CA LEU A 5 28.41 27.77 9.64
C LEU A 5 29.65 28.00 8.75
N SER A 6 30.69 27.20 8.96
CA SER A 6 31.78 27.10 7.99
C SER A 6 31.40 26.07 6.94
N SER A 7 31.04 26.54 5.75
CA SER A 7 30.93 25.72 4.55
C SER A 7 32.32 25.22 4.14
N PRO A 8 32.48 23.97 3.69
CA PRO A 8 33.59 23.60 2.84
C PRO A 8 33.05 23.49 1.40
N THR A 9 33.23 24.57 0.64
CA THR A 9 33.28 24.52 -0.81
C THR A 9 34.55 23.80 -1.25
N ALA A 10 34.36 22.85 -2.17
CA ALA A 10 35.30 22.36 -3.18
C ALA A 10 36.65 21.79 -2.72
N ASP A 11 36.84 20.48 -2.93
CA ASP A 11 38.03 20.02 -3.64
C ASP A 11 37.70 18.73 -4.41
N ASP A 12 37.91 18.80 -5.72
CA ASP A 12 37.67 17.77 -6.72
C ASP A 12 38.79 16.74 -6.70
N THR A 13 38.48 15.49 -6.33
CA THR A 13 39.16 14.31 -6.90
C THR A 13 38.31 13.06 -6.65
N VAL A 14 37.49 12.71 -7.65
CA VAL A 14 36.93 11.36 -7.77
C VAL A 14 38.05 10.48 -8.31
N GLU A 15 38.84 9.91 -7.41
CA GLU A 15 39.72 8.79 -7.76
C GLU A 15 38.92 7.50 -7.55
N LEU A 16 38.55 6.87 -8.67
CA LEU A 16 38.07 5.49 -8.70
C LEU A 16 39.30 4.58 -8.54
N VAL A 17 39.33 3.74 -7.49
CA VAL A 17 39.84 2.35 -7.49
C VAL A 17 39.73 1.76 -6.07
N ASP A 18 39.10 0.58 -6.07
CA ASP A 18 39.12 -0.59 -5.18
C ASP A 18 39.23 -0.48 -3.64
N ASP A 19 38.23 -1.11 -3.00
CA ASP A 19 38.34 -2.05 -1.88
C ASP A 19 39.66 -2.04 -1.09
N GLU A 20 39.70 -1.29 0.03
CA GLU A 20 40.19 -1.74 1.34
C GLU A 20 40.12 -0.57 2.35
N GLY A 21 39.18 -0.66 3.31
CA GLY A 21 39.35 -0.12 4.66
C GLY A 21 39.60 1.39 4.85
N VAL A 22 38.70 2.27 4.38
CA VAL A 22 38.75 3.70 4.78
C VAL A 22 37.93 3.93 6.04
N GLY A 23 38.62 3.94 7.19
CA GLY A 23 38.08 4.35 8.48
C GLY A 23 37.79 5.85 8.52
N ILE A 24 36.52 6.23 8.41
CA ILE A 24 36.07 7.60 8.66
C ILE A 24 36.27 7.88 10.17
N ARG A 25 37.28 8.69 10.51
CA ARG A 25 37.51 9.19 11.88
C ARG A 25 36.48 10.25 12.20
N TYR A 26 35.31 9.83 12.69
CA TYR A 26 34.36 10.75 13.30
C TYR A 26 34.96 11.26 14.64
N GLN A 27 35.46 12.50 14.66
CA GLN A 27 35.80 13.16 15.93
C GLN A 27 34.50 13.61 16.61
N LEU A 28 33.87 12.67 17.32
CA LEU A 28 32.62 12.90 18.06
C LEU A 28 32.91 13.70 19.33
N GLY A 29 32.87 15.03 19.22
CA GLY A 29 32.66 15.88 20.39
C GLY A 29 31.37 15.43 21.09
N LYS A 30 31.41 15.21 22.41
CA LYS A 30 30.22 14.93 23.24
C LYS A 30 29.29 16.15 23.23
N CYS A 31 28.55 16.36 22.14
CA CYS A 31 27.45 17.29 22.08
C CYS A 31 26.44 16.75 21.08
N GLY A 32 25.45 15.99 21.58
CA GLY A 32 24.36 15.49 20.76
C GLY A 32 24.06 14.00 20.89
N THR A 33 24.39 13.33 22.00
CA THR A 33 24.01 11.92 22.23
C THR A 33 22.51 11.67 21.99
N ARG A 34 21.63 12.61 22.36
CA ARG A 34 20.20 12.49 22.05
C ARG A 34 19.91 12.54 20.54
N ARG A 35 20.55 13.43 19.79
CA ARG A 35 20.38 13.53 18.34
C ARG A 35 21.03 12.36 17.59
N LEU A 36 22.20 11.91 18.03
CA LEU A 36 22.89 10.72 17.51
C LEU A 36 22.13 9.44 17.81
N VAL A 37 21.53 9.32 19.00
CA VAL A 37 20.63 8.19 19.34
C VAL A 37 19.39 8.21 18.45
N ILE A 38 18.79 9.38 18.21
CA ILE A 38 17.65 9.50 17.30
C ILE A 38 18.06 9.14 15.86
N ILE A 39 19.17 9.67 15.36
CA ILE A 39 19.67 9.36 14.00
C ILE A 39 19.99 7.88 13.86
N SER A 40 20.67 7.28 14.86
CA SER A 40 20.97 5.84 14.89
C SER A 40 19.69 4.99 14.91
N LEU A 41 18.70 5.36 15.72
CA LEU A 41 17.42 4.67 15.81
C LEU A 41 16.63 4.79 14.51
N VAL A 42 16.59 5.97 13.90
CA VAL A 42 15.95 6.18 12.58
C VAL A 42 16.67 5.39 11.50
N LEU A 43 18.01 5.39 11.49
CA LEU A 43 18.80 4.62 10.53
C LEU A 43 18.53 3.11 10.67
N LEU A 44 18.52 2.59 11.89
CA LEU A 44 18.21 1.18 12.16
C LEU A 44 16.79 0.81 11.72
N LEU A 45 15.81 1.69 11.95
CA LEU A 45 14.45 1.49 11.48
C LEU A 45 14.37 1.47 9.96
N VAL A 46 15.01 2.42 9.28
CA VAL A 46 15.04 2.50 7.81
C VAL A 46 15.70 1.25 7.22
N VAL A 47 16.87 0.85 7.75
CA VAL A 47 17.57 -0.37 7.30
C VAL A 47 16.70 -1.61 7.56
N GLY A 48 16.05 -1.71 8.71
CA GLY A 48 15.14 -2.82 9.02
C GLY A 48 13.96 -2.92 8.06
N VAL A 49 13.33 -1.79 7.71
CA VAL A 49 12.23 -1.75 6.73
C VAL A 49 12.72 -2.16 5.34
N VAL A 50 13.88 -1.67 4.90
CA VAL A 50 14.45 -2.03 3.60
C VAL A 50 14.75 -3.54 3.52
N ILE A 51 15.33 -4.12 4.57
CA ILE A 51 15.60 -5.56 4.65
C ILE A 51 14.29 -6.35 4.63
N ALA A 52 13.27 -5.94 5.41
CA ALA A 52 11.98 -6.62 5.43
C ALA A 52 11.29 -6.61 4.06
N VAL A 53 11.30 -5.46 3.36
CA VAL A 53 10.77 -5.33 2.00
C VAL A 53 11.55 -6.22 1.03
N ALA A 54 12.88 -6.21 1.08
CA ALA A 54 13.70 -7.07 0.24
C ALA A 54 13.39 -8.56 0.47
N VAL A 55 13.22 -8.98 1.74
CA VAL A 55 12.83 -10.36 2.09
C VAL A 55 11.44 -10.68 1.53
N ILE A 56 10.46 -9.79 1.65
CA ILE A 56 9.10 -9.99 1.11
C ILE A 56 9.14 -10.18 -0.41
N LEU A 57 9.96 -9.38 -1.12
CA LEU A 57 10.12 -9.47 -2.56
C LEU A 57 10.85 -10.76 -2.98
N ILE A 58 11.91 -11.15 -2.27
CA ILE A 58 12.71 -12.35 -2.58
C ILE A 58 11.95 -13.63 -2.25
N THR A 59 11.20 -13.66 -1.14
CA THR A 59 10.49 -14.86 -0.68
C THR A 59 9.11 -15.04 -1.29
N GLY A 60 8.68 -14.16 -2.21
CA GLY A 60 7.54 -14.39 -3.09
C GLY A 60 6.35 -15.02 -2.38
N GLY A 61 5.80 -14.34 -1.37
CA GLY A 61 4.50 -14.64 -0.77
C GLY A 61 4.26 -16.11 -0.42
N LYS A 62 4.90 -16.62 0.64
CA LYS A 62 4.29 -17.73 1.40
C LYS A 62 3.04 -17.15 2.08
N SER A 63 1.91 -17.19 1.39
CA SER A 63 0.59 -16.83 1.92
C SER A 63 0.24 -17.74 3.09
N SER A 64 0.76 -17.43 4.27
CA SER A 64 0.18 -17.86 5.53
C SER A 64 -1.10 -17.03 5.70
N SER A 65 -2.17 -17.51 5.07
CA SER A 65 -3.52 -17.09 5.37
C SER A 65 -3.85 -17.56 6.79
N LEU A 66 -3.34 -16.84 7.78
CA LEU A 66 -3.94 -16.83 9.10
C LEU A 66 -5.16 -15.91 8.98
N VAL A 67 -6.27 -16.52 8.61
CA VAL A 67 -7.60 -15.97 8.82
C VAL A 67 -7.72 -15.73 10.33
N GLY A 68 -7.32 -14.54 10.77
CA GLY A 68 -7.66 -14.01 12.07
C GLY A 68 -9.14 -13.71 12.06
N VAL A 69 -9.96 -14.74 12.27
CA VAL A 69 -11.35 -14.57 12.69
C VAL A 69 -11.28 -13.77 13.98
N ARG A 70 -11.61 -12.48 13.90
CA ARG A 70 -12.01 -11.71 15.08
C ARG A 70 -13.33 -12.30 15.54
N THR A 71 -13.23 -13.31 16.39
CA THR A 71 -14.32 -13.83 17.21
C THR A 71 -14.74 -12.72 18.15
N THR A 72 -15.66 -11.87 17.70
CA THR A 72 -16.54 -11.13 18.61
C THR A 72 -17.54 -12.14 19.18
N SER A 73 -17.63 -12.16 20.51
CA SER A 73 -18.40 -13.05 21.37
C SER A 73 -19.80 -13.41 20.90
N GLU A 74 -20.16 -14.67 21.19
CA GLU A 74 -21.48 -15.21 21.51
C GLU A 74 -22.69 -14.75 20.67
N THR A 75 -23.06 -15.59 19.70
CA THR A 75 -24.43 -16.10 19.58
C THR A 75 -24.35 -17.50 18.95
N SER A 76 -24.66 -18.50 19.76
CA SER A 76 -24.63 -19.91 19.41
C SER A 76 -25.70 -20.26 18.36
N ILE A 77 -25.31 -20.35 17.09
CA ILE A 77 -26.02 -21.16 16.10
C ILE A 77 -24.94 -21.96 15.36
N PRO A 78 -24.90 -23.30 15.45
CA PRO A 78 -23.99 -24.10 14.65
C PRO A 78 -24.42 -23.98 13.19
N THR A 79 -23.79 -23.07 12.45
CA THR A 79 -23.93 -23.03 10.99
C THR A 79 -23.20 -24.27 10.46
N PRO A 80 -23.88 -25.16 9.71
CA PRO A 80 -23.23 -26.34 9.16
C PRO A 80 -22.12 -25.88 8.21
N THR A 81 -20.87 -26.18 8.59
CA THR A 81 -19.68 -25.99 7.76
C THR A 81 -19.81 -26.88 6.52
N ARG A 82 -20.46 -26.37 5.46
CA ARG A 82 -20.29 -26.96 4.14
C ARG A 82 -18.86 -26.67 3.74
N ILE A 83 -18.02 -27.70 3.72
CA ILE A 83 -16.74 -27.69 3.03
C ILE A 83 -17.07 -27.61 1.53
N ILE A 84 -17.30 -26.38 1.04
CA ILE A 84 -17.56 -26.16 -0.37
C ILE A 84 -16.19 -26.12 -1.06
N PRO A 85 -15.91 -27.01 -2.02
CA PRO A 85 -14.67 -26.98 -2.76
C PRO A 85 -14.47 -25.63 -3.46
N PRO A 86 -13.22 -25.14 -3.58
CA PRO A 86 -12.93 -23.88 -4.24
C PRO A 86 -13.46 -23.93 -5.68
N GLY A 87 -14.44 -23.09 -5.99
CA GLY A 87 -15.11 -23.04 -7.29
C GLY A 87 -16.62 -23.36 -7.29
N GLN A 88 -17.20 -23.79 -6.17
CA GLN A 88 -18.66 -23.92 -6.01
C GLN A 88 -19.32 -22.70 -5.33
N LEU A 89 -18.55 -21.76 -4.74
CA LEU A 89 -19.09 -20.52 -4.16
C LEU A 89 -19.41 -19.44 -5.20
N THR A 90 -18.94 -19.59 -6.43
CA THR A 90 -19.14 -18.60 -7.49
C THR A 90 -20.40 -18.93 -8.27
N CYS A 91 -21.32 -17.98 -8.37
CA CYS A 91 -22.51 -18.18 -9.17
C CYS A 91 -22.15 -18.16 -10.67
N LYS A 92 -22.63 -19.16 -11.40
CA LYS A 92 -22.39 -19.37 -12.84
C LYS A 92 -23.65 -19.23 -13.69
N THR A 93 -24.72 -18.67 -13.12
CA THR A 93 -25.95 -18.42 -13.87
C THR A 93 -25.77 -17.23 -14.81
N ALA A 94 -26.52 -17.21 -15.91
CA ALA A 94 -26.50 -16.09 -16.86
C ALA A 94 -26.80 -14.74 -16.17
N ILE A 95 -27.71 -14.74 -15.18
CA ILE A 95 -28.04 -13.55 -14.40
C ILE A 95 -26.81 -13.05 -13.63
N CYS A 96 -26.05 -13.94 -12.99
CA CYS A 96 -24.85 -13.52 -12.27
C CYS A 96 -23.80 -12.93 -13.20
N TYR A 97 -23.61 -13.53 -14.39
CA TYR A 97 -22.70 -12.98 -15.39
C TYR A 97 -23.15 -11.61 -15.90
N ASN A 98 -24.44 -11.44 -16.16
CA ASN A 98 -24.97 -10.15 -16.62
C ASN A 98 -24.77 -9.06 -15.57
N VAL A 99 -25.11 -9.35 -14.31
CA VAL A 99 -24.93 -8.41 -13.21
C VAL A 99 -23.44 -8.11 -12.97
N SER A 100 -22.56 -9.11 -13.03
CA SER A 100 -21.13 -8.89 -12.83
C SER A 100 -20.53 -8.00 -13.91
N GLN A 101 -20.98 -8.13 -15.16
CA GLN A 101 -20.58 -7.24 -16.26
C GLN A 101 -21.06 -5.80 -16.02
N VAL A 102 -22.33 -5.62 -15.63
CA VAL A 102 -22.88 -4.30 -15.30
C VAL A 102 -22.06 -3.63 -14.20
N ILE A 103 -21.76 -4.35 -13.12
CA ILE A 103 -20.92 -3.85 -12.01
C ILE A 103 -19.51 -3.53 -12.52
N SER A 104 -18.89 -4.42 -13.30
CA SER A 104 -17.53 -4.21 -13.81
C SER A 104 -17.40 -2.96 -14.67
N ASN A 105 -18.44 -2.64 -15.45
CA ASN A 105 -18.44 -1.47 -16.33
C ASN A 105 -18.63 -0.15 -15.58
N GLN A 106 -19.19 -0.18 -14.38
CA GLN A 106 -19.33 1.02 -13.54
C GLN A 106 -18.04 1.37 -12.79
N LEU A 107 -17.16 0.38 -12.59
CA LEU A 107 -15.90 0.53 -11.87
C LEU A 107 -14.82 1.23 -12.71
N ASP A 108 -14.06 2.15 -12.09
CA ASP A 108 -12.83 2.72 -12.64
C ASP A 108 -11.59 2.16 -11.93
N LYS A 109 -10.98 1.13 -12.53
CA LYS A 109 -9.84 0.41 -11.94
C LYS A 109 -8.51 1.20 -11.95
N ASN A 110 -8.52 2.44 -12.46
CA ASN A 110 -7.37 3.33 -12.40
C ASN A 110 -7.31 4.15 -11.10
N VAL A 111 -8.38 4.15 -10.31
CA VAL A 111 -8.46 4.82 -9.01
C VAL A 111 -8.24 3.79 -7.91
N ASP A 112 -7.42 4.12 -6.91
CA ASP A 112 -7.30 3.27 -5.73
C ASP A 112 -8.55 3.40 -4.85
N PRO A 113 -9.29 2.31 -4.57
CA PRO A 113 -10.44 2.34 -3.66
C PRO A 113 -10.08 2.75 -2.22
N CYS A 114 -8.82 2.68 -1.82
CA CYS A 114 -8.36 3.12 -0.51
C CYS A 114 -8.28 4.65 -0.39
N ASP A 115 -8.08 5.34 -1.52
CA ASP A 115 -7.99 6.79 -1.60
C ASP A 115 -9.36 7.41 -1.92
N ASP A 116 -10.06 6.88 -2.94
CA ASP A 116 -11.39 7.36 -3.34
C ASP A 116 -12.27 6.21 -3.85
N PHE A 117 -13.01 5.60 -2.91
CA PHE A 117 -13.96 4.54 -3.23
C PHE A 117 -15.10 5.01 -4.16
N TYR A 118 -15.50 6.28 -4.11
CA TYR A 118 -16.60 6.77 -4.94
C TYR A 118 -16.18 6.83 -6.42
N SER A 119 -15.03 7.44 -6.69
CA SER A 119 -14.48 7.47 -8.04
C SER A 119 -14.13 6.08 -8.56
N TYR A 120 -13.65 5.18 -7.70
CA TYR A 120 -13.46 3.77 -8.06
C TYR A 120 -14.78 3.07 -8.41
N ALA A 121 -15.83 3.21 -7.59
CA ALA A 121 -17.09 2.48 -7.78
C ALA A 121 -18.00 3.05 -8.87
N CYS A 122 -17.96 4.36 -9.10
CA CYS A 122 -18.88 5.06 -10.01
C CYS A 122 -18.18 5.77 -11.18
N GLY A 123 -16.84 5.88 -11.18
CA GLY A 123 -16.10 6.61 -12.22
C GLY A 123 -16.33 6.07 -13.64
N GLY A 124 -16.55 4.76 -13.81
CA GLY A 124 -16.89 4.16 -15.09
C GLY A 124 -18.28 4.57 -15.60
N PHE A 125 -19.23 4.78 -14.69
CA PHE A 125 -20.57 5.26 -15.03
C PHE A 125 -20.53 6.66 -15.64
N PHE A 126 -19.82 7.60 -15.02
CA PHE A 126 -19.72 8.97 -15.51
C PHE A 126 -18.97 9.10 -16.85
N LYS A 127 -17.99 8.21 -17.11
CA LYS A 127 -17.31 8.14 -18.41
C LYS A 127 -18.24 7.77 -19.57
N THR A 128 -19.27 6.98 -19.27
CA THR A 128 -20.19 6.42 -20.29
C THR A 128 -21.54 7.14 -20.35
N HIS A 129 -21.94 7.82 -19.26
CA HIS A 129 -23.24 8.49 -19.14
C HIS A 129 -23.01 9.98 -18.88
N GLN A 130 -22.83 10.74 -19.97
CA GLN A 130 -22.71 12.19 -19.92
C GLN A 130 -24.10 12.82 -19.85
N LEU A 131 -24.26 13.80 -18.96
CA LEU A 131 -25.48 14.58 -18.84
C LEU A 131 -25.72 15.33 -20.16
N SER A 132 -26.84 15.04 -20.82
CA SER A 132 -27.31 15.87 -21.93
C SER A 132 -27.91 17.17 -21.38
N ALA A 133 -27.95 18.24 -22.18
CA ALA A 133 -28.38 19.57 -21.75
C ALA A 133 -29.78 19.60 -21.08
N ASP A 134 -30.63 18.61 -21.38
CA ASP A 134 -31.99 18.48 -20.85
C ASP A 134 -32.09 17.67 -19.55
N GLN A 135 -30.98 17.21 -18.98
CA GLN A 135 -30.95 16.34 -17.79
C GLN A 135 -30.29 17.03 -16.59
N GLY A 136 -31.05 17.19 -15.50
CA GLY A 136 -30.55 17.78 -14.25
C GLY A 136 -29.76 16.81 -13.34
N SER A 137 -29.97 15.50 -13.48
CA SER A 137 -29.24 14.46 -12.75
C SER A 137 -29.48 13.09 -13.39
N VAL A 138 -28.45 12.23 -13.42
CA VAL A 138 -28.51 10.86 -13.93
C VAL A 138 -27.98 9.93 -12.85
N THR A 139 -28.79 8.93 -12.46
CA THR A 139 -28.48 8.00 -11.38
C THR A 139 -28.53 6.55 -11.87
N GLY A 140 -27.91 5.63 -11.13
CA GLY A 140 -27.86 4.20 -11.48
C GLY A 140 -29.16 3.42 -11.24
N PHE A 141 -30.24 4.06 -10.78
CA PHE A 141 -31.50 3.38 -10.50
C PHE A 141 -32.30 3.19 -11.80
N ARG A 142 -32.48 1.93 -12.23
CA ARG A 142 -33.48 1.58 -13.26
C ARG A 142 -34.83 1.37 -12.55
N SER A 143 -35.80 2.22 -12.87
CA SER A 143 -37.21 2.10 -12.47
C SER A 143 -37.97 1.08 -13.33
#